data_AF-A0A4R2DR98-F1
#
_entry.id   AF-A0A4R2DR98-F1
#
_cell.length_a   1.000
_cell.length_b   1.000
_cell.length_c   1.000
_cell.angle_alpha   90.00
_cell.angle_beta   90.00
_cell.angle_gamma   90.00
#
_symmetry.space_group_name_H-M   'P 1'
#
loop_
_entity.id
_entity.type
_entity.pdbx_description
1 polymer ?
#
loop_
_entity_poly.entity_id
_entity_poly.type
_entity_poly.pdbx_seq_one_letter_code
_entity_poly.pdbx_strand_id
1 'polypeptide(L)' 'MSTAKWWVIDGRKDGYAVEERSTGDIVVTNKSSSEEHVLHGYVWKHSPVFGIQIQSEGPPPYGHWVENPDD' A
#
# COMPACT_ATOMS: atom_id res chain seq x y z
N MET A 1 -5.92 -22.18 -3.22
CA MET A 1 -5.63 -21.17 -4.25
C MET A 1 -5.43 -19.87 -3.50
N SER A 2 -4.25 -19.24 -3.57
CA SER A 2 -3.96 -18.05 -2.79
C SER A 2 -4.85 -16.91 -3.29
N THR A 3 -5.79 -16.45 -2.46
CA THR A 3 -6.73 -15.34 -2.73
C THR A 3 -6.07 -13.97 -2.65
N ALA A 4 -4.74 -13.93 -2.64
CA ALA A 4 -3.97 -12.69 -2.49
C ALA A 4 -3.98 -11.90 -3.81
N LYS A 5 -4.47 -10.67 -3.73
CA LYS A 5 -4.54 -9.73 -4.84
C LYS A 5 -3.56 -8.58 -4.64
N TRP A 6 -3.28 -7.86 -5.72
CA TRP A 6 -2.48 -6.64 -5.68
C TRP A 6 -3.37 -5.45 -5.34
N TRP A 7 -3.00 -4.75 -4.27
CA TRP A 7 -3.66 -3.56 -3.78
C TRP A 7 -2.75 -2.36 -3.96
N VAL A 8 -3.36 -1.22 -4.29
CA VAL A 8 -2.66 0.05 -4.47
C VAL A 8 -3.34 1.12 -3.65
N ILE A 9 -2.54 1.97 -3.01
CA ILE A 9 -3.08 3.04 -2.19
C ILE A 9 -3.53 4.20 -3.08
N ASP A 10 -4.80 4.57 -3.01
CA ASP A 10 -5.34 5.73 -3.70
C ASP A 10 -5.06 6.99 -2.85
N GLY A 11 -3.83 7.49 -2.98
CA GLY A 11 -3.39 8.69 -2.28
C GLY A 11 -4.12 9.97 -2.69
N ARG A 12 -4.98 9.94 -3.73
CA ARG A 12 -5.78 11.10 -4.16
C ARG A 12 -7.01 11.32 -3.28
N LYS A 13 -7.52 10.27 -2.62
CA LYS A 13 -8.75 10.36 -1.81
C LYS A 13 -8.52 10.69 -0.34
N ASP A 14 -7.59 10.00 0.30
CA ASP A 14 -7.52 9.99 1.77
C ASP A 14 -6.21 10.57 2.35
N GLY A 15 -5.33 11.12 1.51
CA GLY A 15 -4.08 11.74 1.96
C GLY A 15 -3.06 10.75 2.51
N TYR A 16 -3.32 9.45 2.39
CA TYR A 16 -2.35 8.42 2.68
C TYR A 16 -1.35 8.25 1.53
N ALA A 17 -0.09 8.02 1.87
CA ALA A 17 0.97 7.68 0.95
C ALA A 17 1.66 6.40 1.44
N VAL A 18 2.19 5.62 0.51
CA VAL A 18 3.02 4.47 0.81
C VAL A 18 4.43 4.77 0.36
N GLU A 19 5.38 4.56 1.27
CA GLU A 19 6.79 4.82 1.03
C GLU A 19 7.62 3.64 1.52
N GLU A 20 8.69 3.32 0.79
CA GLU A 20 9.71 2.40 1.24
C GLU A 20 10.72 3.17 2.09
N ARG A 21 10.93 2.75 3.34
CA ARG A 21 11.99 3.27 4.20
C ARG A 21 13.33 2.71 3.74
N SER A 22 14.40 3.43 4.05
CA SER A 22 15.78 2.95 3.83
C SER A 22 16.13 1.65 4.55
N THR A 23 15.30 1.20 5.50
CA THR A 23 15.39 -0.11 6.16
C THR A 23 14.81 -1.26 5.32
N GLY A 24 14.11 -0.96 4.23
CA GLY A 24 13.34 -1.92 3.43
C GLY A 24 11.91 -2.13 3.93
N ASP A 25 11.50 -1.44 5.00
CA ASP A 25 10.13 -1.50 5.49
C ASP A 25 9.20 -0.61 4.65
N ILE A 26 8.03 -1.14 4.32
CA ILE A 26 6.97 -0.37 3.68
C ILE A 26 6.13 0.31 4.76
N VAL A 27 5.98 1.63 4.64
CA VAL A 27 5.23 2.42 5.62
C VAL A 27 4.14 3.20 4.90
N VAL A 28 2.92 3.06 5.42
CA VAL A 28 1.76 3.85 5.05
C VAL A 28 1.73 5.06 5.96
N THR A 29 1.84 6.26 5.41
CA THR A 29 1.82 7.53 6.15
C THR A 29 0.59 8.33 5.78
N ASN A 30 -0.11 8.91 6.75
CA ASN A 30 -1.20 9.84 6.52
C ASN A 30 -0.67 11.27 6.62
N LYS A 31 -0.69 11.99 5.50
CA LYS A 31 -0.20 13.37 5.44
C LYS A 31 -1.07 14.37 6.21
N SER A 32 -2.32 14.01 6.52
CA SER A 32 -3.26 14.86 7.25
C SER A 32 -3.20 14.67 8.77
N SER A 33 -2.94 13.46 9.25
CA SER A 33 -2.98 13.13 10.69
C SER A 33 -1.62 12.75 11.30
N SER A 34 -0.54 12.70 10.50
CA SER A 34 0.78 12.19 10.93
C SER A 34 0.75 10.73 11.43
N GLU A 35 -0.27 9.97 11.04
CA GLU A 35 -0.40 8.55 11.38
C GLU A 35 0.52 7.73 10.46
N GLU A 36 1.30 6.81 11.04
CA GLU A 36 2.22 5.95 10.29
C GLU A 36 1.98 4.48 10.66
N HIS A 37 1.86 3.63 9.64
CA HIS A 37 1.66 2.19 9.80
C HIS A 37 2.69 1.41 8.99
N VAL A 38 3.45 0.57 9.67
CA VAL A 38 4.45 -0.28 9.01
C VAL A 38 3.77 -1.56 8.51
N LEU A 39 3.86 -1.82 7.21
CA LEU A 39 3.38 -3.04 6.56
C LEU A 39 4.46 -4.12 6.62
N HIS A 40 4.76 -4.60 7.83
CA HIS A 40 5.79 -5.60 8.03
C HIS A 40 5.34 -6.98 7.51
N GLY A 41 6.19 -7.63 6.70
CA GLY A 41 5.91 -8.96 6.15
C GLY A 41 4.95 -9.02 4.96
N TYR A 42 4.48 -7.86 4.47
CA TYR A 42 3.71 -7.80 3.23
C TYR A 42 4.63 -7.95 2.02
N VAL A 43 4.17 -8.70 1.02
CA VAL A 43 4.83 -8.73 -0.29
C VAL A 43 4.48 -7.44 -1.01
N TRP A 44 5.46 -6.77 -1.59
CA TRP A 44 5.25 -5.52 -2.30
C TRP A 44 6.08 -5.46 -3.58
N LYS A 45 5.68 -4.59 -4.50
CA LYS A 45 6.42 -4.29 -5.73
C LYS A 45 6.24 -2.82 -6.11
N HIS A 46 7.25 -2.26 -6.77
CA HIS A 46 7.17 -0.92 -7.32
C HIS A 46 6.55 -0.96 -8.73
N SER A 47 5.53 -0.15 -8.98
CA SER A 47 4.88 0.06 -10.26
C SER A 47 5.10 1.49 -10.73
N PRO A 48 5.55 1.72 -11.97
CA PRO A 48 5.75 3.06 -12.50
C PRO A 48 4.44 3.85 -12.66
N VAL A 49 3.30 3.16 -12.74
CA VAL A 49 1.99 3.79 -12.98
C VAL A 49 1.34 4.22 -11.66
N PHE A 50 1.44 3.38 -10.63
CA PHE A 50 0.69 3.55 -9.38
C PHE A 50 1.58 3.70 -8.14
N GLY A 51 2.90 3.60 -8.27
CA GLY A 51 3.84 3.57 -7.14
C GLY A 51 3.90 2.19 -6.50
N ILE A 52 3.88 2.13 -5.17
CA ILE A 52 4.04 0.87 -4.43
C ILE A 52 2.72 0.10 -4.39
N GLN A 53 2.76 -1.14 -4.85
CA GLN A 53 1.68 -2.10 -4.75
C GLN A 53 2.02 -3.14 -3.69
N ILE A 54 1.02 -3.59 -2.94
CA ILE A 54 1.17 -4.65 -1.94
C ILE A 54 0.30 -5.83 -2.33
N GLN A 55 0.75 -7.04 -2.01
CA GLN A 55 -0.02 -8.25 -2.21
C GLN A 55 -0.54 -8.75 -0.87
N SER A 56 -1.86 -8.91 -0.78
CA SER A 56 -2.54 -9.39 0.42
C SER A 56 -3.90 -9.99 0.07
N GLU A 57 -4.41 -10.84 0.94
CA GLU A 57 -5.75 -11.45 0.78
C GLU A 57 -6.89 -10.42 0.87
N GLY A 58 -6.63 -9.28 1.51
CA GLY A 58 -7.53 -8.14 1.55
C GLY A 58 -6.75 -6.83 1.74
N PRO A 59 -7.40 -5.68 1.50
CA PRO A 59 -6.73 -4.39 1.66
C PRO A 59 -6.34 -4.18 3.12
N PRO A 60 -5.18 -3.57 3.40
CA PRO A 60 -4.86 -3.13 4.75
C PRO A 60 -5.94 -2.21 5.31
N PRO A 61 -6.16 -2.22 6.63
CA PRO A 61 -7.19 -1.39 7.26
C PRO A 61 -6.84 0.11 7.29
N TYR A 62 -5.66 0.50 6.82
CA TYR A 62 -5.13 1.85 6.90
C TYR A 62 -5.06 2.49 5.52
N GLY A 63 -5.80 3.58 5.31
CA GLY A 63 -5.89 4.26 4.02
C GLY A 63 -6.84 3.58 3.04
N HIS A 64 -7.01 4.20 1.87
CA HIS A 64 -7.93 3.72 0.84
C HIS A 64 -7.18 2.92 -0.20
N TRP A 65 -7.37 1.61 -0.15
CA TRP A 65 -6.76 0.69 -1.09
C TRP A 65 -7.76 0.31 -2.16
N VAL A 66 -7.28 0.35 -3.40
CA VAL A 66 -8.01 -0.11 -4.57
C VAL A 66 -7.33 -1.36 -5.11
N GLU A 67 -8.14 -2.30 -5.57
CA GLU A 67 -7.65 -3.48 -6.27
C GLU A 67 -7.01 -3.01 -7.58
N ASN A 68 -5.77 -3.43 -7.85
CA ASN A 68 -5.11 -3.11 -9.11
C ASN A 68 -5.83 -3.88 -10.24
N PRO A 69 -6.41 -3.21 -11.25
CA PRO A 69 -7.16 -3.88 -12.32
C PRO A 69 -6.28 -4.66 -13.31
N ASP A 70 -4.95 -4.52 -13.25
CA ASP A 70 -4.00 -5.28 -14.08
C ASP A 70 -3.66 -6.65 -13.44
N ASP A 71 -4.59 -7.61 -13.57
CA ASP A 71 -4.28 -9.05 -13.67
C ASP A 71 -4.96 -9.62 -14.93
#